data_AF-A0A7V1ZXL3-F1
#
_entry.id   AF-A0A7V1ZXL3-F1
#
_cell.length_a   1.000
_cell.length_b   1.000
_cell.length_c   1.000
_cell.angle_alpha   90.00
_cell.angle_beta   90.00
_cell.angle_gamma   90.00
#
_symmetry.space_group_name_H-M   'P 1'
#
loop_
_entity.id
_entity.type
_entity.pdbx_description
1 polymer ?
#
loop_
_entity_poly.entity_id
_entity_poly.type
_entity_poly.pdbx_seq_one_letter_code
_entity_poly.pdbx_strand_id
1 'polypeptide(L)'
;MDRVKIFKLILWIVTGLGLSAAIARFAFGLGVTTNLSDTTPWGFWIGFDVVSGVALAAGGFVITATVYIMRKEEFHPIVKPAVLTAFLGYIAVIVGLLFDLGLPWNIWHPVVQWQHHSALFEVAWCVMLYTTVLALEFSPVPLEETSRYAKIRSFLMRYRLVFVILGIMLSTLHQSSLGSLFLIMPFKLHPLWYTPILPIMFFISAIALGLMMVTFESLFTSWLYRRKAETPLLAKLGKAAVWVIAIYALVRFIDLGARGALGYIFAGSFESIMFIVEASMVIIIPLILLSIPRTRHSLKGLWAASLLVVLGIVFNRINVAGLMMTSATGSHYVPSLSEILISASVVSAAVLAFLFAVEHFKVWERKPIDPEAKVEKLPEFDRASNTWLGRPEVAARIKYSLAFVLAVAVGLMFWPFDRLESRGIQDTPVVKARGGEKLIINGNRNFDLVLFKHKMHEDTLGGKESCVKCHHMNIPGDKESGCWQCHADMNKYTDAFRHDWHASPSGGNLGCVKCHEPDQPKMALTASECNECHKDLIPPGAAIKVEDYTAPGYVDAMHGSCVECHKEKAAALDKPKLPQCTTCHDQEVSDSINQAIAAKHEGRKSPWVTMPEIEEN
;
A
#
# COMPACT_ATOMS: atom_id res chain seq x y z
N MET A 1 12.13 34.29 -15.89
CA MET A 1 12.05 32.88 -15.43
C MET A 1 11.26 32.76 -14.12
N ASP A 2 10.45 33.75 -13.77
CA ASP A 2 10.02 33.95 -12.37
C ASP A 2 9.00 32.91 -11.92
N ARG A 3 8.08 32.51 -12.82
CA ARG A 3 7.13 31.42 -12.56
C ARG A 3 7.85 30.12 -12.21
N VAL A 4 8.89 29.75 -12.97
CA VAL A 4 9.72 28.58 -12.72
C VAL A 4 10.42 28.71 -11.37
N LYS A 5 10.98 29.90 -11.07
CA LYS A 5 11.72 30.14 -9.82
C LYS A 5 10.84 29.99 -8.58
N ILE A 6 9.63 30.56 -8.61
CA ILE A 6 8.64 30.47 -7.53
C ILE A 6 8.11 29.03 -7.41
N PHE A 7 7.78 28.41 -8.53
CA PHE A 7 7.27 27.04 -8.52
C PHE A 7 8.28 26.06 -7.93
N LYS A 8 9.55 26.13 -8.34
CA LYS A 8 10.63 25.32 -7.74
C LYS A 8 10.79 25.57 -6.24
N LEU A 9 10.66 26.81 -5.78
CA LEU A 9 10.74 27.13 -4.36
C LEU A 9 9.65 26.40 -3.57
N ILE A 10 8.41 26.42 -4.06
CA ILE A 10 7.28 25.72 -3.45
C ILE A 10 7.56 24.21 -3.43
N LEU A 11 8.02 23.62 -4.53
CA LEU A 11 8.33 22.19 -4.59
C LEU A 11 9.42 21.80 -3.58
N TRP A 12 10.50 22.59 -3.44
CA TRP A 12 11.54 22.33 -2.45
C TRP A 12 11.03 22.43 -1.00
N ILE A 13 10.09 23.34 -0.71
CA ILE A 13 9.44 23.41 0.60
C ILE A 13 8.61 22.15 0.86
N VAL A 14 7.79 21.72 -0.10
CA VAL A 14 6.97 20.51 0.03
C VAL A 14 7.84 19.27 0.19
N THR A 15 8.92 19.14 -0.58
CA THR A 15 9.88 18.03 -0.44
C THR A 15 10.57 18.05 0.93
N GLY A 16 10.87 19.23 1.48
CA GLY A 16 11.41 19.36 2.85
C GLY A 16 10.44 18.90 3.93
N LEU A 17 9.17 19.31 3.85
CA LEU A 17 8.10 18.85 4.76
C LEU A 17 7.82 17.35 4.63
N GLY A 18 7.87 16.81 3.41
CA GLY A 18 7.74 15.36 3.22
C GLY A 18 8.93 14.59 3.75
N LEU A 19 10.14 15.15 3.73
CA LEU A 19 11.31 14.50 4.33
C LEU A 19 11.16 14.36 5.86
N SER A 20 10.58 15.34 6.56
CA SER A 20 10.31 15.17 8.00
C SER A 20 9.30 14.04 8.26
N ALA A 21 8.24 13.94 7.44
CA ALA A 21 7.28 12.84 7.52
C ALA A 21 7.92 11.48 7.16
N ALA A 22 8.83 11.45 6.18
CA ALA A 22 9.60 10.28 5.79
C ALA A 22 10.51 9.78 6.92
N ILE A 23 11.19 10.70 7.62
CA ILE A 23 12.01 10.38 8.80
C ILE A 23 11.12 9.72 9.86
N ALA A 24 9.96 10.30 10.16
CA ALA A 24 9.02 9.71 11.11
C ALA A 24 8.55 8.32 10.67
N ARG A 25 8.24 8.14 9.37
CA ARG A 25 7.77 6.86 8.82
C ARG A 25 8.80 5.75 8.94
N PHE A 26 10.07 6.03 8.66
CA PHE A 26 11.12 5.01 8.76
C PHE A 26 11.63 4.80 10.19
N ALA A 27 11.53 5.80 11.07
CA ALA A 27 11.93 5.66 12.46
C ALA A 27 10.87 4.96 13.32
N PHE A 28 9.58 5.22 13.09
CA PHE A 28 8.49 4.80 13.98
C PHE A 28 7.48 3.83 13.34
N GLY A 29 7.58 3.58 12.03
CA GLY A 29 6.73 2.63 11.32
C GLY A 29 5.40 3.19 10.81
N LEU A 30 4.58 2.31 10.23
CA LEU A 30 3.32 2.65 9.57
C LEU A 30 2.24 3.12 10.55
N GLY A 31 2.11 2.47 11.71
CA GLY A 31 1.02 2.77 12.66
C GLY A 31 1.05 4.18 13.25
N VAL A 32 2.21 4.84 13.27
CA VAL A 32 2.36 6.22 13.77
C VAL A 32 2.18 7.26 12.66
N THR A 33 2.36 6.86 11.40
CA THR A 33 2.44 7.79 10.25
C THR A 33 1.28 7.68 9.29
N THR A 34 0.41 6.71 9.49
CA THR A 34 -0.75 6.45 8.62
C THR A 34 -1.99 6.25 9.47
N ASN A 35 -3.15 6.51 8.87
CA ASN A 35 -4.44 6.12 9.45
C ASN A 35 -4.89 4.73 8.94
N LEU A 36 -3.96 3.91 8.45
CA LEU A 36 -4.24 2.55 8.02
C LEU A 36 -4.52 1.65 9.23
N SER A 37 -5.26 0.58 9.01
CA SER A 37 -5.59 -0.43 10.02
C SER A 37 -5.49 -1.84 9.43
N ASP A 38 -5.53 -2.87 10.28
CA ASP A 38 -5.55 -4.25 9.80
C ASP A 38 -6.80 -4.56 8.94
N THR A 39 -7.89 -3.81 9.16
CA THR A 39 -9.13 -3.92 8.36
C THR A 39 -9.06 -3.14 7.04
N THR A 40 -8.28 -2.05 7.00
CA THR A 40 -8.05 -1.22 5.81
C THR A 40 -6.55 -1.01 5.62
N PRO A 41 -5.83 -2.04 5.13
CA PRO A 41 -4.37 -2.00 5.01
C PRO A 41 -3.91 -1.18 3.80
N TRP A 42 -4.77 -1.00 2.80
CA TRP A 42 -4.52 -0.17 1.61
C TRP A 42 -5.46 1.02 1.59
N GLY A 43 -4.87 2.21 1.41
CA GLY A 43 -5.58 3.47 1.40
C GLY A 43 -5.04 4.42 0.34
N PHE A 44 -4.78 5.65 0.75
CA PHE A 44 -4.35 6.73 -0.14
C PHE A 44 -3.03 6.43 -0.84
N TRP A 45 -2.02 5.85 -0.18
CA TRP A 45 -0.72 5.55 -0.79
C TRP A 45 -0.81 4.55 -1.94
N ILE A 46 -1.44 3.38 -1.75
CA ILE A 46 -1.61 2.43 -2.85
C ILE A 46 -2.48 3.05 -3.95
N GLY A 47 -3.59 3.71 -3.61
CA GLY A 47 -4.49 4.29 -4.62
C GLY A 47 -3.85 5.41 -5.44
N PHE A 48 -3.19 6.36 -4.78
CA PHE A 48 -2.58 7.52 -5.41
C PHE A 48 -1.15 7.23 -5.89
N ASP A 49 -0.22 6.86 -5.01
CA ASP A 49 1.20 6.75 -5.36
C ASP A 49 1.48 5.56 -6.29
N VAL A 50 0.83 4.42 -6.07
CA VAL A 50 1.09 3.21 -6.86
C VAL A 50 0.14 3.13 -8.05
N VAL A 51 -1.15 2.91 -7.81
CA VAL A 51 -2.10 2.60 -8.89
C VAL A 51 -2.33 3.82 -9.80
N SER A 52 -2.49 5.02 -9.23
CA SER A 52 -2.60 6.24 -10.05
C SER A 52 -1.24 6.67 -10.61
N GLY A 53 -0.17 6.62 -9.82
CA GLY A 53 1.17 7.03 -10.24
C GLY A 53 1.64 6.30 -11.50
N VAL A 54 1.42 4.99 -11.56
CA VAL A 54 1.72 4.22 -12.78
C VAL A 54 0.79 4.64 -13.93
N ALA A 55 -0.50 4.81 -13.69
CA ALA A 55 -1.43 5.21 -14.75
C ALA A 55 -1.07 6.61 -15.32
N LEU A 56 -0.60 7.54 -14.48
CA LEU A 56 -0.11 8.86 -14.90
C LEU A 56 1.12 8.77 -15.79
N ALA A 57 1.97 7.75 -15.59
CA ALA A 57 3.14 7.48 -16.42
C ALA A 57 2.81 6.83 -17.79
N ALA A 58 1.54 6.58 -18.11
CA ALA A 58 1.11 5.96 -19.37
C ALA A 58 1.43 6.82 -20.63
N GLY A 59 1.66 8.12 -20.46
CA GLY A 59 1.95 9.03 -21.57
C GLY A 59 3.14 8.60 -22.44
N GLY A 60 4.19 8.05 -21.83
CA GLY A 60 5.40 7.61 -22.53
C GLY A 60 5.11 6.56 -23.59
N PHE A 61 4.52 5.43 -23.22
CA PHE A 61 4.25 4.34 -24.16
C PHE A 61 3.18 4.70 -25.20
N VAL A 62 2.16 5.48 -24.82
CA VAL A 62 1.09 5.88 -25.74
C VAL A 62 1.66 6.75 -26.88
N ILE A 63 2.51 7.72 -26.54
CA ILE A 63 3.12 8.60 -27.52
C ILE A 63 4.19 7.87 -28.35
N THR A 64 5.02 7.01 -27.74
CA THR A 64 6.01 6.23 -28.49
C THR A 64 5.34 5.23 -29.42
N ALA A 65 4.26 4.55 -29.01
CA ALA A 65 3.46 3.70 -29.89
C ALA A 65 2.86 4.50 -31.06
N THR A 66 2.32 5.68 -30.78
CA THR A 66 1.74 6.55 -31.82
C THR A 66 2.78 6.98 -32.85
N VAL A 67 3.99 7.33 -32.42
CA VAL A 67 5.06 7.79 -33.32
C VAL A 67 5.72 6.63 -34.07
N TYR A 68 6.17 5.59 -33.36
CA TYR A 68 7.02 4.54 -33.93
C TYR A 68 6.24 3.36 -34.53
N ILE A 69 5.07 3.01 -33.98
CA ILE A 69 4.24 1.93 -34.53
C ILE A 69 3.25 2.49 -35.55
N MET A 70 2.47 3.50 -35.16
CA MET A 70 1.45 4.09 -36.04
C MET A 70 2.04 5.06 -37.08
N ARG A 71 3.37 5.27 -37.08
CA ARG A 71 4.13 6.14 -37.99
C ARG A 71 3.58 7.57 -38.07
N LYS A 72 3.14 8.14 -36.95
CA LYS A 72 2.67 9.53 -36.86
C LYS A 72 3.80 10.45 -36.42
N GLU A 73 4.67 10.79 -37.37
CA GLU A 73 5.88 11.61 -37.12
C GLU A 73 5.59 13.01 -36.57
N GLU A 74 4.37 13.53 -36.77
CA GLU A 74 3.94 14.83 -36.23
C GLU A 74 4.02 14.94 -34.69
N PHE A 75 3.95 13.81 -33.96
CA PHE A 75 4.08 13.79 -32.50
C PHE A 75 5.53 13.60 -32.02
N HIS A 76 6.51 13.51 -32.92
CA HIS A 76 7.92 13.35 -32.55
C HIS A 76 8.44 14.44 -31.56
N PRO A 77 8.02 15.72 -31.65
CA PRO A 77 8.48 16.76 -30.71
C PRO A 77 8.11 16.52 -29.25
N ILE A 78 7.07 15.73 -28.97
CA ILE A 78 6.58 15.44 -27.61
C ILE A 78 7.01 14.07 -27.08
N VAL A 79 7.73 13.26 -27.87
CA VAL A 79 8.22 11.93 -27.44
C VAL A 79 9.18 12.03 -26.26
N LYS A 80 10.25 12.85 -26.40
CA LYS A 80 11.27 13.00 -25.35
C LYS A 80 10.69 13.43 -23.99
N PRO A 81 9.85 14.49 -23.91
CA PRO A 81 9.24 14.85 -22.63
C PRO A 81 8.28 13.77 -22.11
N ALA A 82 7.49 13.11 -22.97
CA ALA A 82 6.58 12.05 -22.53
C ALA A 82 7.32 10.82 -21.95
N VAL A 83 8.42 10.39 -22.58
CA VAL A 83 9.28 9.30 -22.07
C VAL A 83 9.96 9.69 -20.76
N LEU A 84 10.42 10.94 -20.65
CA LEU A 84 11.00 11.46 -19.40
C LEU A 84 9.97 11.45 -18.27
N THR A 85 8.75 11.92 -18.52
CA THR A 85 7.70 11.89 -17.49
C THR A 85 7.35 10.47 -17.10
N ALA A 86 7.25 9.54 -18.06
CA ALA A 86 7.02 8.13 -17.75
C ALA A 86 8.16 7.55 -16.88
N PHE A 87 9.41 7.83 -17.23
CA PHE A 87 10.57 7.36 -16.47
C PHE A 87 10.59 7.89 -15.03
N LEU A 88 10.37 9.19 -14.85
CA LEU A 88 10.33 9.80 -13.53
C LEU A 88 9.08 9.39 -12.73
N GLY A 89 7.95 9.17 -13.40
CA GLY A 89 6.73 8.65 -12.78
C GLY A 89 6.93 7.25 -12.21
N TYR A 90 7.62 6.35 -12.93
CA TYR A 90 7.96 5.03 -12.41
C TYR A 90 8.95 5.08 -11.26
N ILE A 91 9.95 5.98 -11.31
CA ILE A 91 10.83 6.23 -10.14
C ILE A 91 10.01 6.71 -8.94
N ALA A 92 9.07 7.64 -9.16
CA ALA A 92 8.20 8.15 -8.11
C ALA A 92 7.34 7.04 -7.49
N VAL A 93 6.77 6.14 -8.30
CA VAL A 93 6.04 4.95 -7.83
C VAL A 93 6.93 4.05 -6.97
N ILE A 94 8.15 3.76 -7.42
CA ILE A 94 9.09 2.91 -6.67
C ILE A 94 9.44 3.56 -5.33
N VAL A 95 9.71 4.86 -5.32
CA VAL A 95 10.00 5.61 -4.09
C VAL A 95 8.77 5.63 -3.17
N GLY A 96 7.57 5.86 -3.70
CA GLY A 96 6.31 5.79 -2.97
C GLY A 96 6.10 4.41 -2.33
N LEU A 97 6.38 3.34 -3.08
CA LEU A 97 6.26 1.96 -2.59
C LEU A 97 7.21 1.67 -1.42
N LEU A 98 8.40 2.28 -1.37
CA LEU A 98 9.30 2.14 -0.22
C LEU A 98 8.69 2.70 1.07
N PHE A 99 7.80 3.69 0.99
CA PHE A 99 7.07 4.21 2.16
C PHE A 99 5.89 3.32 2.54
N ASP A 100 5.26 2.66 1.59
CA ASP A 100 4.11 1.81 1.83
C ASP A 100 4.50 0.44 2.44
N LEU A 101 5.66 -0.10 2.06
CA LEU A 101 6.13 -1.40 2.55
C LEU A 101 6.50 -1.39 4.04
N GLY A 102 5.99 -2.36 4.80
CA GLY A 102 6.37 -2.57 6.20
C GLY A 102 7.87 -2.85 6.39
N LEU A 103 8.48 -3.61 5.47
CA LEU A 103 9.90 -3.96 5.45
C LEU A 103 10.53 -3.54 4.10
N PRO A 104 10.83 -2.25 3.90
CA PRO A 104 11.25 -1.74 2.59
C PRO A 104 12.58 -2.29 2.10
N TRP A 105 13.48 -2.71 3.00
CA TRP A 105 14.77 -3.34 2.64
C TRP A 105 14.61 -4.73 2.00
N ASN A 106 13.42 -5.35 2.06
CA ASN A 106 13.13 -6.62 1.41
C ASN A 106 12.55 -6.47 -0.01
N ILE A 107 12.46 -5.25 -0.55
CA ILE A 107 11.88 -4.99 -1.88
C ILE A 107 12.56 -5.75 -3.03
N TRP A 108 13.79 -6.24 -2.84
CA TRP A 108 14.52 -7.02 -3.84
C TRP A 108 14.09 -8.49 -3.92
N HIS A 109 13.35 -9.02 -2.93
CA HIS A 109 12.95 -10.44 -2.90
C HIS A 109 12.25 -10.93 -4.18
N PRO A 110 11.30 -10.19 -4.79
CA PRO A 110 10.63 -10.65 -6.02
C PRO A 110 11.58 -10.92 -7.20
N VAL A 111 12.81 -10.40 -7.18
CA VAL A 111 13.84 -10.68 -8.19
C VAL A 111 14.31 -12.14 -8.13
N VAL A 112 14.36 -12.73 -6.94
CA VAL A 112 14.92 -14.08 -6.70
C VAL A 112 13.90 -15.09 -6.19
N GLN A 113 12.91 -14.65 -5.42
CA GLN A 113 11.87 -15.49 -4.80
C GLN A 113 10.57 -15.38 -5.60
N TRP A 114 10.42 -16.25 -6.59
CA TRP A 114 9.34 -16.14 -7.55
C TRP A 114 8.06 -16.81 -7.03
N GLN A 115 6.97 -16.04 -6.97
CA GLN A 115 5.64 -16.54 -6.64
C GLN A 115 4.70 -16.32 -7.83
N HIS A 116 4.68 -17.28 -8.75
CA HIS A 116 3.94 -17.18 -10.02
C HIS A 116 2.41 -17.11 -9.87
N HIS A 117 1.86 -17.48 -8.70
CA HIS A 117 0.42 -17.40 -8.45
C HIS A 117 -0.04 -16.03 -7.94
N SER A 118 0.89 -15.09 -7.70
CA SER A 118 0.56 -13.75 -7.20
C SER A 118 0.57 -12.71 -8.34
N ALA A 119 -0.54 -12.00 -8.51
CA ALA A 119 -0.59 -10.84 -9.40
C ALA A 119 0.41 -9.75 -8.99
N LEU A 120 0.75 -9.64 -7.70
CA LEU A 120 1.74 -8.68 -7.22
C LEU A 120 3.17 -9.03 -7.69
N PHE A 121 3.49 -10.32 -7.84
CA PHE A 121 4.75 -10.76 -8.41
C PHE A 121 4.90 -10.32 -9.88
N GLU A 122 3.86 -10.53 -10.68
CA GLU A 122 3.81 -10.09 -12.08
C GLU A 122 3.96 -8.56 -12.17
N VAL A 123 3.22 -7.82 -11.34
CA VAL A 123 3.28 -6.36 -11.24
C VAL A 123 4.70 -5.89 -10.92
N ALA A 124 5.36 -6.48 -9.91
CA ALA A 124 6.73 -6.12 -9.53
C ALA A 124 7.73 -6.31 -10.67
N TRP A 125 7.68 -7.46 -11.36
CA TRP A 125 8.55 -7.73 -12.51
C TRP A 125 8.31 -6.75 -13.66
N CYS A 126 7.05 -6.46 -13.97
CA CYS A 126 6.75 -5.51 -15.03
C CYS A 126 7.24 -4.10 -14.70
N VAL A 127 7.10 -3.64 -13.45
CA VAL A 127 7.65 -2.34 -13.00
C VAL A 127 9.17 -2.30 -13.14
N MET A 128 9.88 -3.33 -12.68
CA MET A 128 11.35 -3.38 -12.74
C MET A 128 11.88 -3.39 -14.17
N LEU A 129 11.32 -4.26 -15.02
CA LEU A 129 11.73 -4.37 -16.42
C LEU A 129 11.37 -3.12 -17.21
N TYR A 130 10.16 -2.57 -17.02
CA TYR A 130 9.73 -1.40 -17.76
C TYR A 130 10.51 -0.13 -17.34
N THR A 131 10.78 0.04 -16.04
CA THR A 131 11.63 1.14 -15.56
C THR A 131 13.03 1.07 -16.18
N THR A 132 13.57 -0.15 -16.33
CA THR A 132 14.86 -0.38 -16.99
C THR A 132 14.79 -0.01 -18.48
N VAL A 133 13.73 -0.42 -19.18
CA VAL A 133 13.52 -0.04 -20.60
C VAL A 133 13.39 1.48 -20.76
N LEU A 134 12.64 2.15 -19.89
CA LEU A 134 12.51 3.61 -19.90
C LEU A 134 13.85 4.31 -19.64
N ALA A 135 14.66 3.79 -18.71
CA ALA A 135 16.01 4.30 -18.47
C ALA A 135 16.89 4.17 -19.72
N LEU A 136 16.86 3.01 -20.39
CA LEU A 136 17.60 2.76 -21.62
C LEU A 136 17.11 3.66 -22.76
N GLU A 137 15.80 3.86 -22.90
CA GLU A 137 15.21 4.73 -23.93
C GLU A 137 15.56 6.21 -23.72
N PHE A 138 15.57 6.68 -22.46
CA PHE A 138 15.86 8.08 -22.14
C PHE A 138 17.37 8.39 -22.10
N SER A 139 18.22 7.42 -21.75
CA SER A 139 19.66 7.62 -21.56
C SER A 139 20.43 8.25 -22.75
N PRO A 140 20.06 8.13 -24.03
CA PRO A 140 20.71 8.87 -25.11
C PRO A 140 20.62 10.40 -24.97
N VAL A 141 19.61 10.92 -24.26
CA VAL A 141 19.37 12.35 -24.07
C VAL A 141 20.48 13.03 -23.23
N PRO A 142 20.80 12.59 -22.00
CA PRO A 142 21.92 13.15 -21.25
C PRO A 142 23.28 12.87 -21.88
N LEU A 143 23.41 11.80 -22.66
CA LEU A 143 24.65 11.44 -23.35
C LEU A 143 24.87 12.21 -24.67
N GLU A 144 23.90 13.02 -25.11
CA GLU A 144 23.95 13.68 -26.43
C GLU A 144 25.13 14.63 -26.57
N GLU A 145 25.49 15.34 -25.51
CA GLU A 145 26.54 16.37 -25.49
C GLU A 145 27.90 15.87 -24.99
N THR A 146 27.98 14.63 -24.48
CA THR A 146 29.21 14.08 -23.88
C THR A 146 29.92 13.12 -24.84
N SER A 147 31.01 13.59 -25.47
CA SER A 147 31.77 12.84 -26.48
C SER A 147 32.32 11.50 -25.97
N ARG A 148 32.69 11.41 -24.68
CA ARG A 148 33.21 10.19 -24.04
C ARG A 148 32.27 8.98 -24.16
N TYR A 149 30.96 9.20 -24.19
CA TYR A 149 29.95 8.14 -24.20
C TYR A 149 29.29 7.92 -25.58
N ALA A 150 29.87 8.45 -26.65
CA ALA A 150 29.31 8.37 -28.00
C ALA A 150 29.09 6.92 -28.50
N LYS A 151 29.95 5.97 -28.08
CA LYS A 151 29.79 4.54 -28.40
C LYS A 151 28.52 3.95 -27.76
N ILE A 152 28.29 4.24 -26.49
CA ILE A 152 27.11 3.78 -25.73
C ILE A 152 25.85 4.39 -26.35
N ARG A 153 25.86 5.70 -26.60
CA ARG A 153 24.73 6.39 -27.28
C ARG A 153 24.42 5.76 -28.64
N SER A 154 25.43 5.50 -29.47
CA SER A 154 25.24 4.89 -30.78
C SER A 154 24.63 3.49 -30.70
N PHE A 155 25.06 2.69 -29.71
CA PHE A 155 24.47 1.37 -29.43
C PHE A 155 22.99 1.50 -29.04
N LEU A 156 22.66 2.37 -28.10
CA LEU A 156 21.29 2.58 -27.64
C LEU A 156 20.37 3.08 -28.76
N MET A 157 20.84 4.00 -29.59
CA MET A 157 20.09 4.51 -30.74
C MET A 157 19.86 3.43 -31.82
N ARG A 158 20.82 2.52 -32.02
CA ARG A 158 20.69 1.38 -32.94
C ARG A 158 19.58 0.43 -32.51
N TYR A 159 19.46 0.15 -31.22
CA TYR A 159 18.47 -0.77 -30.66
C TYR A 159 17.20 -0.08 -30.13
N ARG A 160 17.04 1.22 -30.36
CA ARG A 160 15.88 2.01 -29.87
C ARG A 160 14.53 1.39 -30.22
N LEU A 161 14.36 0.86 -31.43
CA LEU A 161 13.10 0.22 -31.84
C LEU A 161 12.77 -0.99 -30.94
N VAL A 162 13.77 -1.78 -30.57
CA VAL A 162 13.59 -2.94 -29.68
C VAL A 162 13.14 -2.47 -28.30
N PHE A 163 13.77 -1.44 -27.75
CA PHE A 163 13.36 -0.86 -26.47
C PHE A 163 11.94 -0.31 -26.51
N VAL A 164 11.55 0.39 -27.57
CA VAL A 164 10.18 0.90 -27.74
C VAL A 164 9.17 -0.25 -27.77
N ILE A 165 9.43 -1.32 -28.53
CA ILE A 165 8.54 -2.49 -28.60
C ILE A 165 8.42 -3.17 -27.24
N LEU A 166 9.55 -3.43 -26.57
CA LEU A 166 9.56 -4.00 -25.22
C LEU A 166 8.81 -3.10 -24.23
N GLY A 167 8.98 -1.79 -24.32
CA GLY A 167 8.31 -0.81 -23.49
C GLY A 167 6.78 -0.88 -23.66
N ILE A 168 6.31 -0.95 -24.90
CA ILE A 168 4.87 -1.06 -25.20
C ILE A 168 4.29 -2.39 -24.70
N MET A 169 5.01 -3.50 -24.89
CA MET A 169 4.60 -4.82 -24.39
C MET A 169 4.51 -4.84 -22.87
N LEU A 170 5.56 -4.42 -22.18
CA LEU A 170 5.63 -4.41 -20.71
C LEU A 170 4.63 -3.42 -20.10
N SER A 171 4.43 -2.27 -20.73
CA SER A 171 3.45 -1.30 -20.25
C SER A 171 2.02 -1.81 -20.41
N THR A 172 1.71 -2.49 -21.53
CA THR A 172 0.40 -3.12 -21.75
C THR A 172 0.12 -4.17 -20.69
N LEU A 173 1.09 -5.05 -20.41
CA LEU A 173 0.99 -6.06 -19.36
C LEU A 173 0.74 -5.38 -18.02
N HIS A 174 1.62 -4.49 -17.59
CA HIS A 174 1.55 -3.88 -16.27
C HIS A 174 0.24 -3.13 -15.99
N GLN A 175 -0.24 -2.30 -16.93
CA GLN A 175 -1.49 -1.57 -16.77
C GLN A 175 -2.69 -2.52 -16.61
N SER A 176 -2.65 -3.67 -17.29
CA SER A 176 -3.65 -4.73 -17.16
C SER A 176 -3.50 -5.48 -15.83
N SER A 177 -2.29 -5.91 -15.46
CA SER A 177 -2.02 -6.69 -14.25
C SER A 177 -2.29 -5.91 -12.96
N LEU A 178 -2.15 -4.58 -12.97
CA LEU A 178 -2.64 -3.72 -11.87
C LEU A 178 -4.15 -3.86 -11.65
N GLY A 179 -4.94 -4.02 -12.70
CA GLY A 179 -6.37 -4.32 -12.58
C GLY A 179 -6.63 -5.71 -12.01
N SER A 180 -5.78 -6.69 -12.35
CA SER A 180 -5.86 -8.07 -11.84
C SER A 180 -5.68 -8.16 -10.32
N LEU A 181 -4.93 -7.23 -9.70
CA LEU A 181 -4.74 -7.19 -8.24
C LEU A 181 -6.07 -7.18 -7.48
N PHE A 182 -7.10 -6.57 -8.05
CA PHE A 182 -8.40 -6.40 -7.42
C PHE A 182 -9.37 -7.56 -7.67
N LEU A 183 -9.02 -8.50 -8.57
CA LEU A 183 -9.87 -9.66 -8.85
C LEU A 183 -9.96 -10.64 -7.68
N ILE A 184 -8.97 -10.65 -6.80
CA ILE A 184 -8.96 -11.46 -5.57
C ILE A 184 -9.90 -10.93 -4.48
N MET A 185 -10.51 -9.76 -4.68
CA MET A 185 -11.37 -9.08 -3.70
C MET A 185 -12.85 -8.94 -4.16
N PRO A 186 -13.51 -10.00 -4.64
CA PRO A 186 -14.86 -9.93 -5.23
C PRO A 186 -15.93 -9.42 -4.27
N PHE A 187 -15.79 -9.73 -2.98
CA PHE A 187 -16.79 -9.39 -1.95
C PHE A 187 -16.43 -8.14 -1.14
N LYS A 188 -15.23 -7.57 -1.35
CA LYS A 188 -14.81 -6.33 -0.66
C LYS A 188 -15.05 -5.09 -1.51
N LEU A 189 -14.86 -5.18 -2.84
CA LEU A 189 -15.00 -4.03 -3.72
C LEU A 189 -16.46 -3.87 -4.16
N HIS A 190 -17.01 -2.66 -4.02
CA HIS A 190 -18.40 -2.37 -4.36
C HIS A 190 -18.75 -2.75 -5.84
N PRO A 191 -19.95 -3.31 -6.13
CA PRO A 191 -20.34 -3.80 -7.46
C PRO A 191 -20.25 -2.78 -8.61
N LEU A 192 -20.32 -1.48 -8.30
CA LEU A 192 -20.11 -0.42 -9.30
C LEU A 192 -18.68 -0.41 -9.84
N TRP A 193 -17.68 -0.81 -9.05
CA TRP A 193 -16.27 -0.87 -9.46
C TRP A 193 -15.79 -2.27 -9.78
N TYR A 194 -16.21 -3.28 -9.01
CA TYR A 194 -15.79 -4.65 -9.23
C TYR A 194 -16.35 -5.22 -10.56
N THR A 195 -15.47 -5.80 -11.36
CA THR A 195 -15.82 -6.60 -12.55
C THR A 195 -14.67 -7.56 -12.91
N PRO A 196 -14.96 -8.77 -13.42
CA PRO A 196 -13.94 -9.69 -13.93
C PRO A 196 -13.05 -9.09 -15.03
N ILE A 197 -13.53 -8.06 -15.76
CA ILE A 197 -12.78 -7.39 -16.83
C ILE A 197 -12.00 -6.15 -16.35
N LEU A 198 -11.76 -6.00 -15.04
CA LEU A 198 -10.94 -4.92 -14.47
C LEU A 198 -9.59 -4.72 -15.17
N PRO A 199 -8.85 -5.78 -15.56
CA PRO A 199 -7.60 -5.63 -16.30
C PRO A 199 -7.76 -4.84 -17.61
N ILE A 200 -8.82 -5.15 -18.37
CA ILE A 200 -9.15 -4.46 -19.63
C ILE A 200 -9.56 -3.02 -19.35
N MET A 201 -10.38 -2.80 -18.32
CA MET A 201 -10.83 -1.45 -17.93
C MET A 201 -9.67 -0.55 -17.51
N PHE A 202 -8.70 -1.10 -16.78
CA PHE A 202 -7.51 -0.37 -16.35
C PHE A 202 -6.63 -0.01 -17.55
N PHE A 203 -6.44 -0.94 -18.48
CA PHE A 203 -5.69 -0.68 -19.71
C PHE A 203 -6.31 0.42 -20.58
N ILE A 204 -7.61 0.34 -20.89
CA ILE A 204 -8.27 1.36 -21.75
C ILE A 204 -8.23 2.74 -21.09
N SER A 205 -8.51 2.81 -19.78
CA SER A 205 -8.44 4.08 -19.03
C SER A 205 -7.00 4.64 -18.96
N ALA A 206 -5.98 3.80 -18.85
CA ALA A 206 -4.58 4.23 -18.88
C ALA A 206 -4.20 4.89 -20.21
N ILE A 207 -4.73 4.41 -21.35
CA ILE A 207 -4.51 5.06 -22.66
C ILE A 207 -5.15 6.47 -22.68
N ALA A 208 -6.38 6.60 -22.18
CA ALA A 208 -7.05 7.89 -22.08
C ALA A 208 -6.27 8.85 -21.18
N LEU A 209 -5.80 8.35 -20.03
CA LEU A 209 -4.96 9.11 -19.11
C LEU A 209 -3.65 9.53 -19.77
N GLY A 210 -2.95 8.63 -20.47
CA GLY A 210 -1.68 8.93 -21.13
C GLY A 210 -1.79 10.07 -22.15
N LEU A 211 -2.84 10.06 -22.98
CA LEU A 211 -3.11 11.15 -23.94
C LEU A 211 -3.37 12.50 -23.24
N MET A 212 -4.16 12.47 -22.17
CA MET A 212 -4.55 13.68 -21.43
C MET A 212 -3.46 14.19 -20.51
N MET A 213 -2.64 13.33 -19.95
CA MET A 213 -1.51 13.69 -19.12
C MET A 213 -0.42 14.38 -19.96
N VAL A 214 -0.09 13.85 -21.14
CA VAL A 214 0.85 14.52 -22.07
C VAL A 214 0.31 15.87 -22.53
N THR A 215 -1.01 15.98 -22.73
CA THR A 215 -1.66 17.25 -23.05
C THR A 215 -1.54 18.24 -21.90
N PHE A 216 -1.85 17.81 -20.68
CA PHE A 216 -1.73 18.61 -19.46
C PHE A 216 -0.30 19.08 -19.23
N GLU A 217 0.69 18.19 -19.30
CA GLU A 217 2.11 18.52 -19.15
C GLU A 217 2.59 19.53 -20.19
N SER A 218 2.19 19.35 -21.45
CA SER A 218 2.56 20.27 -22.53
C SER A 218 1.98 21.67 -22.29
N LEU A 219 0.74 21.75 -21.81
CA LEU A 219 0.09 23.02 -21.46
C LEU A 219 0.72 23.65 -20.21
N PHE A 220 0.98 22.86 -19.17
CA PHE A 220 1.56 23.30 -17.92
C PHE A 220 2.97 23.83 -18.11
N THR A 221 3.83 23.08 -18.80
CA THR A 221 5.20 23.53 -19.11
C THR A 221 5.22 24.73 -20.04
N SER A 222 4.29 24.83 -21.01
CA SER A 222 4.15 26.03 -21.84
C SER A 222 3.77 27.26 -21.02
N TRP A 223 2.83 27.13 -20.08
CA TRP A 223 2.47 28.21 -19.16
C TRP A 223 3.62 28.58 -18.21
N LEU A 224 4.32 27.58 -17.66
CA LEU A 224 5.39 27.75 -16.68
C LEU A 224 6.61 28.48 -17.31
N TYR A 225 7.04 28.06 -18.50
CA TYR A 225 8.17 28.64 -19.23
C TYR A 225 7.78 29.77 -20.19
N ARG A 226 6.51 30.23 -20.15
CA ARG A 226 5.97 31.28 -21.05
C ARG A 226 6.21 30.99 -22.54
N ARG A 227 6.08 29.73 -22.94
CA ARG A 227 6.18 29.28 -24.33
C ARG A 227 4.81 29.26 -25.00
N LYS A 228 4.80 29.35 -26.33
CA LYS A 228 3.58 29.11 -27.12
C LYS A 228 3.25 27.62 -27.05
N ALA A 229 2.04 27.30 -26.62
CA ALA A 229 1.55 25.93 -26.61
C ALA A 229 1.27 25.45 -28.03
N GLU A 230 1.63 24.20 -28.34
CA GLU A 230 1.38 23.53 -29.62
C GLU A 230 -0.08 23.07 -29.74
N THR A 231 -1.02 24.00 -29.59
CA THR A 231 -2.46 23.71 -29.54
C THR A 231 -3.00 22.88 -30.73
N PRO A 232 -2.49 23.00 -31.97
CA PRO A 232 -2.94 22.12 -33.06
C PRO A 232 -2.55 20.66 -32.85
N LEU A 233 -1.37 20.39 -32.28
CA LEU A 233 -0.91 19.04 -31.97
C LEU A 233 -1.72 18.46 -30.81
N LEU A 234 -1.92 19.26 -29.76
CA LEU A 234 -2.70 18.86 -28.58
C LEU A 234 -4.18 18.61 -28.91
N ALA A 235 -4.76 19.37 -29.83
CA ALA A 235 -6.12 19.13 -30.31
C ALA A 235 -6.26 17.77 -31.03
N LYS A 236 -5.20 17.29 -31.70
CA LYS A 236 -5.20 15.93 -32.29
C LYS A 236 -5.18 14.84 -31.22
N LEU A 237 -4.40 15.01 -30.16
CA LEU A 237 -4.44 14.13 -28.99
C LEU A 237 -5.82 14.14 -28.33
N GLY A 238 -6.43 15.32 -28.17
CA GLY A 238 -7.80 15.47 -27.70
C GLY A 238 -8.82 14.72 -28.55
N LYS A 239 -8.67 14.73 -29.88
CA LYS A 239 -9.53 13.97 -30.80
C LYS A 239 -9.34 12.46 -30.64
N ALA A 240 -8.11 11.99 -30.43
CA ALA A 240 -7.86 10.58 -30.14
C ALA A 240 -8.47 10.17 -28.80
N ALA A 241 -8.36 11.03 -27.77
CA ALA A 241 -8.92 10.78 -26.45
C ALA A 241 -10.45 10.64 -26.47
N VAL A 242 -11.17 11.36 -27.33
CA VAL A 242 -12.64 11.17 -27.51
C VAL A 242 -12.96 9.70 -27.81
N TRP A 243 -12.25 9.08 -28.75
CA TRP A 243 -12.50 7.69 -29.13
C TRP A 243 -12.18 6.73 -27.99
N VAL A 244 -11.05 6.92 -27.29
CA VAL A 244 -10.65 6.05 -26.18
C VAL A 244 -11.63 6.17 -25.00
N ILE A 245 -12.05 7.40 -24.65
CA ILE A 245 -13.03 7.65 -23.58
C ILE A 245 -14.40 7.08 -23.96
N ALA A 246 -14.82 7.19 -25.23
CA ALA A 246 -16.07 6.60 -25.70
C ALA A 246 -16.04 5.06 -25.62
N ILE A 247 -14.93 4.43 -25.99
CA ILE A 247 -14.74 2.98 -25.86
C ILE A 247 -14.77 2.58 -24.37
N TYR A 248 -14.04 3.29 -23.52
CA TYR A 248 -14.06 3.05 -22.08
C TYR A 248 -15.48 3.13 -21.50
N ALA A 249 -16.22 4.18 -21.86
CA ALA A 249 -17.60 4.37 -21.43
C ALA A 249 -18.51 3.23 -21.92
N LEU A 250 -18.40 2.85 -23.20
CA LEU A 250 -19.17 1.77 -23.79
C LEU A 250 -18.92 0.46 -23.04
N VAL A 251 -17.66 0.08 -22.84
CA VAL A 251 -17.30 -1.14 -22.11
C VAL A 251 -17.79 -1.07 -20.66
N ARG A 252 -17.62 0.07 -19.98
CA ARG A 252 -18.06 0.28 -18.58
C ARG A 252 -19.56 0.06 -18.42
N PHE A 253 -20.38 0.71 -19.24
CA PHE A 253 -21.83 0.68 -19.09
C PHE A 253 -22.46 -0.61 -19.62
N ILE A 254 -21.88 -1.23 -20.66
CA ILE A 254 -22.29 -2.58 -21.08
C ILE A 254 -22.01 -3.60 -19.98
N ASP A 255 -20.82 -3.58 -19.39
CA ASP A 255 -20.46 -4.47 -18.28
C ASP A 255 -21.38 -4.30 -17.06
N LEU A 256 -21.65 -3.06 -16.65
CA LEU A 256 -22.59 -2.77 -15.56
C LEU A 256 -24.01 -3.29 -15.87
N GLY A 257 -24.46 -3.14 -17.12
CA GLY A 257 -25.76 -3.65 -17.55
C GLY A 257 -25.83 -5.17 -17.56
N ALA A 258 -24.81 -5.83 -18.12
CA ALA A 258 -24.72 -7.30 -18.18
C ALA A 258 -24.67 -7.94 -16.79
N ARG A 259 -24.07 -7.27 -15.80
CA ARG A 259 -24.02 -7.72 -14.39
C ARG A 259 -25.24 -7.32 -13.57
N GLY A 260 -26.22 -6.59 -14.13
CA GLY A 260 -27.38 -6.08 -13.39
C GLY A 260 -27.03 -5.02 -12.35
N ALA A 261 -25.84 -4.41 -12.42
CA ALA A 261 -25.33 -3.47 -11.42
C ALA A 261 -25.72 -2.00 -11.70
N LEU A 262 -26.41 -1.71 -12.82
CA LEU A 262 -26.83 -0.35 -13.16
C LEU A 262 -27.76 0.28 -12.11
N GLY A 263 -28.57 -0.53 -11.42
CA GLY A 263 -29.47 -0.04 -10.37
C GLY A 263 -28.74 0.65 -9.22
N TYR A 264 -27.51 0.20 -8.90
CA TYR A 264 -26.71 0.80 -7.83
C TYR A 264 -26.31 2.25 -8.11
N ILE A 265 -26.32 2.71 -9.36
CA ILE A 265 -26.00 4.11 -9.68
C ILE A 265 -27.07 5.05 -9.09
N PHE A 266 -28.32 4.58 -9.00
CA PHE A 266 -29.46 5.39 -8.58
C PHE A 266 -29.87 5.17 -7.12
N ALA A 267 -29.06 4.43 -6.35
CA ALA A 267 -29.37 4.11 -4.95
C ALA A 267 -29.24 5.33 -4.01
N GLY A 268 -28.55 6.39 -4.43
CA GLY A 268 -28.35 7.59 -3.63
C GLY A 268 -27.36 7.41 -2.46
N SER A 269 -26.66 6.27 -2.42
CA SER A 269 -25.62 6.00 -1.42
C SER A 269 -24.37 6.85 -1.68
N PHE A 270 -23.45 6.86 -0.70
CA PHE A 270 -22.14 7.49 -0.85
C PHE A 270 -21.39 6.95 -2.08
N GLU A 271 -21.40 5.64 -2.29
CA GLU A 271 -20.81 4.95 -3.44
C GLU A 271 -21.47 5.38 -4.76
N SER A 272 -22.79 5.56 -4.76
CA SER A 272 -23.53 6.03 -5.93
C SER A 272 -23.05 7.42 -6.36
N ILE A 273 -22.91 8.32 -5.39
CA ILE A 273 -22.45 9.71 -5.61
C ILE A 273 -21.01 9.72 -6.10
N MET A 274 -20.12 8.96 -5.46
CA MET A 274 -18.70 8.88 -5.86
C MET A 274 -18.55 8.35 -7.28
N PHE A 275 -19.34 7.35 -7.66
CA PHE A 275 -19.34 6.84 -9.03
C PHE A 275 -19.83 7.87 -10.04
N ILE A 276 -20.88 8.65 -9.73
CA ILE A 276 -21.40 9.70 -10.62
C ILE A 276 -20.38 10.82 -10.80
N VAL A 277 -19.74 11.28 -9.72
CA VAL A 277 -18.69 12.30 -9.77
C VAL A 277 -17.53 11.82 -10.63
N GLU A 278 -17.05 10.60 -10.39
CA GLU A 278 -15.99 9.97 -11.16
C GLU A 278 -16.34 9.85 -12.66
N ALA A 279 -17.52 9.30 -12.97
CA ALA A 279 -18.00 9.16 -14.34
C ALA A 279 -18.18 10.52 -15.03
N SER A 280 -18.57 11.56 -14.30
CA SER A 280 -18.70 12.92 -14.83
C SER A 280 -17.35 13.50 -15.22
N MET A 281 -16.34 13.29 -14.37
CA MET A 281 -14.97 13.79 -14.59
C MET A 281 -14.20 13.02 -15.66
N VAL A 282 -14.39 11.70 -15.77
CA VAL A 282 -13.65 10.85 -16.72
C VAL A 282 -14.36 10.76 -18.07
N ILE A 283 -15.69 10.62 -18.06
CA ILE A 283 -16.48 10.28 -19.25
C ILE A 283 -17.26 11.50 -19.73
N ILE A 284 -18.25 11.95 -18.96
CA ILE A 284 -19.31 12.82 -19.49
C ILE A 284 -18.75 14.17 -19.94
N ILE A 285 -18.09 14.90 -19.03
CA ILE A 285 -17.64 16.27 -19.31
C ILE A 285 -16.51 16.28 -20.35
N PRO A 286 -15.43 15.46 -20.24
CA PRO A 286 -14.37 15.46 -21.25
C PRO A 286 -14.86 15.04 -22.63
N LEU A 287 -15.77 14.06 -22.71
CA LEU A 287 -16.30 13.61 -24.00
C LEU A 287 -17.05 14.75 -24.71
N ILE A 288 -17.86 15.52 -23.98
CA ILE A 288 -18.55 16.70 -24.51
C ILE A 288 -17.53 17.77 -24.94
N LEU A 289 -16.60 18.14 -24.06
CA LEU A 289 -15.60 19.19 -24.31
C LEU A 289 -14.66 18.86 -25.47
N LEU A 290 -14.27 17.60 -25.66
CA LEU A 290 -13.33 17.22 -26.72
C LEU A 290 -14.03 16.86 -28.04
N SER A 291 -15.33 16.52 -28.00
CA SER A 291 -16.11 16.27 -29.22
C SER A 291 -16.42 17.56 -29.98
N ILE A 292 -16.64 18.67 -29.27
CA ILE A 292 -16.91 19.97 -29.87
C ILE A 292 -15.59 20.57 -30.42
N PRO A 293 -15.48 20.85 -31.73
CA PRO A 293 -14.24 21.37 -32.30
C PRO A 293 -13.80 22.71 -31.69
N ARG A 294 -14.75 23.60 -31.38
CA ARG A 294 -14.47 24.93 -30.79
C ARG A 294 -13.71 24.83 -29.47
N THR A 295 -14.13 23.93 -28.58
CA THR A 295 -13.51 23.72 -27.26
C THR A 295 -12.20 22.94 -27.39
N ARG A 296 -12.15 21.91 -28.24
CA ARG A 296 -10.93 21.12 -28.49
C ARG A 296 -9.78 21.93 -29.10
N HIS A 297 -10.07 22.95 -29.91
CA HIS A 297 -9.04 23.85 -30.45
C HIS A 297 -8.75 25.06 -29.55
N SER A 298 -9.50 25.22 -28.45
CA SER A 298 -9.28 26.30 -27.49
C SER A 298 -8.31 25.89 -26.37
N LEU A 299 -7.48 26.83 -25.93
CA LEU A 299 -6.55 26.60 -24.81
C LEU A 299 -7.30 26.22 -23.52
N LYS A 300 -8.38 26.96 -23.20
CA LYS A 300 -9.20 26.72 -21.99
C LYS A 300 -9.88 25.35 -22.01
N GLY A 301 -10.43 24.95 -23.16
CA GLY A 301 -11.09 23.66 -23.31
C GLY A 301 -10.14 22.48 -23.16
N LEU A 302 -8.93 22.58 -23.74
CA LEU A 302 -7.89 21.56 -23.56
C LEU A 302 -7.44 21.45 -22.10
N TRP A 303 -7.19 22.58 -21.43
CA TRP A 303 -6.85 22.60 -19.99
C TRP A 303 -7.92 21.93 -19.13
N ALA A 304 -9.19 22.31 -19.31
CA ALA A 304 -10.30 21.77 -18.54
C ALA A 304 -10.47 20.27 -18.78
N ALA A 305 -10.46 19.83 -20.05
CA ALA A 305 -10.62 18.42 -20.39
C ALA A 305 -9.45 17.57 -19.88
N SER A 306 -8.20 18.01 -20.08
CA SER A 306 -7.04 17.24 -19.61
C SER A 306 -6.99 17.13 -18.09
N LEU A 307 -7.30 18.22 -17.38
CA LEU A 307 -7.32 18.22 -15.92
C LEU A 307 -8.43 17.33 -15.36
N LEU A 308 -9.64 17.38 -15.93
CA LEU A 308 -10.75 16.54 -15.50
C LEU A 308 -10.48 15.05 -15.68
N VAL A 309 -9.92 14.65 -16.82
CA VAL A 309 -9.56 13.23 -17.06
C VAL A 309 -8.45 12.78 -16.11
N VAL A 310 -7.42 13.60 -15.92
CA VAL A 310 -6.33 13.28 -14.98
C VAL A 310 -6.86 13.10 -13.57
N LEU A 311 -7.58 14.08 -13.04
CA LEU A 311 -8.14 14.00 -11.69
C LEU A 311 -9.19 12.88 -11.57
N GLY A 312 -10.02 12.68 -12.59
CA GLY A 312 -11.08 11.67 -12.58
C GLY A 312 -10.52 10.25 -12.57
N ILE A 313 -9.46 9.96 -13.33
CA ILE A 313 -8.85 8.62 -13.34
C ILE A 313 -8.04 8.39 -12.06
N VAL A 314 -7.34 9.40 -11.54
CA VAL A 314 -6.70 9.33 -10.21
C VAL A 314 -7.76 9.02 -9.15
N PHE A 315 -8.89 9.73 -9.18
CA PHE A 315 -10.00 9.50 -8.27
C PHE A 315 -10.57 8.09 -8.41
N ASN A 316 -10.72 7.57 -9.63
CA ASN A 316 -11.10 6.18 -9.88
C ASN A 316 -10.13 5.18 -9.22
N ARG A 317 -8.82 5.39 -9.30
CA ARG A 317 -7.85 4.48 -8.69
C ARG A 317 -7.89 4.52 -7.17
N ILE A 318 -8.07 5.70 -6.57
CA ILE A 318 -8.26 5.83 -5.12
C ILE A 318 -9.56 5.13 -4.67
N ASN A 319 -10.63 5.25 -5.45
CA ASN A 319 -11.88 4.53 -5.20
C ASN A 319 -11.68 3.02 -5.23
N VAL A 320 -11.07 2.48 -6.28
CA VAL A 320 -10.84 1.04 -6.45
C VAL A 320 -9.86 0.48 -5.41
N ALA A 321 -8.81 1.23 -5.07
CA ALA A 321 -7.69 0.72 -4.28
C ALA A 321 -7.83 0.88 -2.75
N GLY A 322 -8.93 1.45 -2.27
CA GLY A 322 -9.16 1.58 -0.83
C GLY A 322 -10.57 2.08 -0.49
N LEU A 323 -10.97 3.25 -0.98
CA LEU A 323 -12.20 3.91 -0.49
C LEU A 323 -13.47 3.07 -0.68
N MET A 324 -13.59 2.31 -1.77
CA MET A 324 -14.79 1.49 -2.04
C MET A 324 -14.70 0.07 -1.45
N MET A 325 -13.71 -0.17 -0.59
CA MET A 325 -13.57 -1.39 0.22
C MET A 325 -13.96 -1.17 1.68
N THR A 326 -13.97 0.08 2.16
CA THR A 326 -14.22 0.42 3.57
C THR A 326 -15.66 0.13 3.99
N SER A 327 -16.62 0.25 3.09
CA SER A 327 -18.02 -0.10 3.35
C SER A 327 -18.21 -1.60 3.59
N ALA A 328 -17.41 -2.47 2.98
CA ALA A 328 -17.42 -3.90 3.25
C ALA A 328 -16.79 -4.27 4.60
N THR A 329 -15.91 -3.42 5.15
CA THR A 329 -15.25 -3.66 6.44
C THR A 329 -15.88 -2.88 7.60
N GLY A 330 -16.89 -2.03 7.33
CA GLY A 330 -17.51 -1.16 8.33
C GLY A 330 -16.54 -0.14 8.95
N SER A 331 -15.38 0.06 8.32
CA SER A 331 -14.32 0.94 8.83
C SER A 331 -14.40 2.32 8.18
N HIS A 332 -13.93 3.34 8.90
CA HIS A 332 -13.75 4.68 8.34
C HIS A 332 -12.26 4.95 8.18
N TYR A 333 -11.85 5.27 6.95
CA TYR A 333 -10.47 5.65 6.63
C TYR A 333 -10.45 7.04 6.01
N VAL A 334 -9.64 7.91 6.60
CA VAL A 334 -9.31 9.24 6.08
C VAL A 334 -7.79 9.37 6.13
N PRO A 335 -7.11 9.71 5.02
CA PRO A 335 -5.66 9.77 5.00
C PRO A 335 -5.13 10.79 6.01
N SER A 336 -4.07 10.41 6.71
CA SER A 336 -3.37 11.29 7.62
C SER A 336 -2.65 12.42 6.85
N LEU A 337 -2.30 13.49 7.57
CA LEU A 337 -1.52 14.58 6.98
C LEU A 337 -0.15 14.08 6.48
N SER A 338 0.49 13.15 7.20
CA SER A 338 1.76 12.54 6.77
C SER A 338 1.60 11.72 5.50
N GLU A 339 0.49 11.01 5.32
CA GLU A 339 0.20 10.29 4.07
C GLU A 339 0.18 11.26 2.89
N ILE A 340 -0.57 12.36 3.02
CA ILE A 340 -0.68 13.41 1.99
C ILE A 340 0.67 14.09 1.73
N LEU A 341 1.42 14.42 2.79
CA LEU A 341 2.72 15.10 2.67
C LEU A 341 3.78 14.24 1.98
N ILE A 342 3.83 12.93 2.29
CA ILE A 342 4.77 12.01 1.64
C ILE A 342 4.46 11.91 0.15
N SER A 343 3.21 11.66 -0.25
CA SER A 343 2.83 11.59 -1.66
C SER A 343 3.09 12.91 -2.39
N ALA A 344 2.73 14.05 -1.79
CA ALA A 344 2.99 15.37 -2.35
C ALA A 344 4.50 15.65 -2.53
N SER A 345 5.33 15.17 -1.60
CA SER A 345 6.80 15.27 -1.68
C SER A 345 7.39 14.42 -2.79
N VAL A 346 6.91 13.17 -2.94
CA VAL A 346 7.34 12.26 -4.00
C VAL A 346 7.03 12.87 -5.38
N VAL A 347 5.80 13.37 -5.58
CA VAL A 347 5.41 14.09 -6.80
C VAL A 347 6.27 15.34 -6.98
N SER A 348 6.50 16.11 -5.92
CA SER A 348 7.30 17.34 -5.99
C SER A 348 8.76 17.06 -6.40
N ALA A 349 9.37 16.01 -5.85
CA ALA A 349 10.71 15.58 -6.20
C ALA A 349 10.80 15.11 -7.66
N ALA A 350 9.80 14.36 -8.14
CA ALA A 350 9.72 13.94 -9.54
C ALA A 350 9.60 15.15 -10.49
N VAL A 351 8.77 16.14 -10.15
CA VAL A 351 8.63 17.38 -10.94
C VAL A 351 9.93 18.20 -10.90
N LEU A 352 10.60 18.31 -9.76
CA LEU A 352 11.92 18.96 -9.67
C LEU A 352 12.96 18.28 -10.58
N ALA A 353 12.99 16.95 -10.59
CA ALA A 353 13.86 16.18 -11.48
C ALA A 353 13.50 16.39 -12.96
N PHE A 354 12.21 16.47 -13.29
CA PHE A 354 11.75 16.78 -14.65
C PHE A 354 12.22 18.18 -15.09
N LEU A 355 12.01 19.20 -14.27
CA LEU A 355 12.43 20.57 -14.57
C LEU A 355 13.96 20.65 -14.71
N PHE A 356 14.70 19.95 -13.84
CA PHE A 356 16.14 19.84 -13.94
C PHE A 356 16.56 19.24 -15.30
N ALA A 357 15.96 18.13 -15.71
CA ALA A 357 16.28 17.47 -16.96
C ALA A 357 15.95 18.33 -18.20
N VAL A 358 14.82 19.05 -18.19
CA VAL A 358 14.41 19.96 -19.26
C VAL A 358 15.37 21.15 -19.43
N GLU A 359 15.94 21.64 -18.33
CA GLU A 359 16.85 22.78 -18.34
C GLU A 359 18.29 22.41 -18.70
N HIS A 360 18.74 21.22 -18.30
CA HIS A 360 20.13 20.81 -18.48
C HIS A 360 20.36 19.95 -19.73
N PHE A 361 19.35 19.18 -20.16
CA PHE A 361 19.46 18.28 -21.30
C PHE A 361 18.59 18.70 -22.49
N LYS A 362 18.87 18.13 -23.67
CA LYS A 362 18.12 18.40 -24.91
C LYS A 362 16.81 17.59 -24.97
N VAL A 363 15.95 17.80 -23.99
CA VAL A 363 14.58 17.26 -23.96
C VAL A 363 13.72 18.00 -24.98
N TRP A 364 13.84 19.33 -25.04
CA TRP A 364 13.29 20.17 -26.09
C TRP A 364 14.34 20.50 -27.15
N GLU A 365 13.88 20.99 -28.31
CA GLU A 365 14.76 21.44 -29.40
C GLU A 365 15.72 22.55 -28.96
N ARG A 366 15.27 23.42 -28.05
CA ARG A 366 16.08 24.49 -27.45
C ARG A 366 15.95 24.44 -25.93
N LYS A 367 17.09 24.48 -25.24
CA LYS A 367 17.14 24.59 -23.78
C LYS A 367 16.55 25.95 -23.37
N PRO A 368 15.76 26.01 -22.29
CA PRO A 368 15.30 27.28 -21.73
C PRO A 368 16.51 28.07 -21.19
N ILE A 369 16.71 29.28 -21.68
CA ILE A 369 17.80 30.17 -21.23
C ILE A 369 17.19 31.25 -20.32
N ASP A 370 17.72 31.43 -19.12
CA ASP A 370 17.35 32.56 -18.27
C ASP A 370 17.97 33.85 -18.85
N PRO A 371 17.17 34.84 -19.28
CA PRO A 371 17.70 36.11 -19.76
C PRO A 371 18.59 36.82 -18.74
N GLU A 372 18.38 36.56 -17.45
CA GLU A 372 19.16 37.14 -16.35
C GLU A 372 20.50 36.44 -16.13
N ALA A 373 20.72 35.27 -16.72
CA ALA A 373 21.99 34.54 -16.63
C ALA A 373 23.03 35.00 -17.66
N LYS A 374 22.69 35.98 -18.51
CA LYS A 374 23.65 36.58 -19.45
C LYS A 374 24.77 37.30 -18.69
N VAL A 375 26.02 37.06 -19.11
CA VAL A 375 27.24 37.59 -18.49
C VAL A 375 27.28 39.13 -18.45
N GLU A 376 26.53 39.79 -19.33
CA GLU A 376 26.46 41.24 -19.50
C GLU A 376 25.54 41.96 -18.50
N LYS A 377 24.71 41.23 -17.72
CA LYS A 377 23.76 41.86 -16.77
C LYS A 377 24.47 42.24 -15.46
N LEU A 378 24.24 43.47 -14.98
CA LEU A 378 24.80 43.96 -13.71
C LEU A 378 24.25 43.18 -12.49
N PRO A 379 25.00 43.11 -11.37
CA PRO A 379 24.52 42.51 -10.12
C PRO A 379 23.23 43.18 -9.62
N GLU A 380 22.19 42.39 -9.38
CA GLU A 380 20.96 42.85 -8.73
C GLU A 380 20.95 42.41 -7.26
N PHE A 381 20.84 43.39 -6.36
CA PHE A 381 20.77 43.14 -4.92
C PHE A 381 19.33 42.86 -4.50
N ASP A 382 19.16 41.94 -3.55
CA ASP A 382 17.86 41.69 -2.93
C ASP A 382 17.38 42.93 -2.16
N ARG A 383 16.15 43.38 -2.41
CA ARG A 383 15.63 44.65 -1.85
C ARG A 383 15.47 44.64 -0.33
N ALA A 384 15.24 43.47 0.28
CA ALA A 384 14.99 43.37 1.72
C ALA A 384 16.28 43.23 2.52
N SER A 385 17.23 42.44 2.00
CA SER A 385 18.49 42.14 2.69
C SER A 385 19.67 42.98 2.22
N ASN A 386 19.54 43.71 1.10
CA ASN A 386 20.65 44.40 0.42
C ASN A 386 21.85 43.49 0.13
N THR A 387 21.62 42.18 0.00
CA THR A 387 22.66 41.20 -0.30
C THR A 387 22.61 40.78 -1.77
N TRP A 388 23.80 40.56 -2.35
CA TRP A 388 23.93 39.93 -3.66
C TRP A 388 24.27 38.46 -3.49
N LEU A 389 23.34 37.58 -3.89
CA LEU A 389 23.47 36.13 -3.76
C LEU A 389 24.21 35.47 -4.96
N GLY A 390 24.85 36.27 -5.81
CA GLY A 390 25.54 35.80 -7.01
C GLY A 390 24.66 35.74 -8.26
N ARG A 391 25.11 34.98 -9.27
CA ARG A 391 24.35 34.74 -10.52
C ARG A 391 23.03 34.00 -10.22
N PRO A 392 22.00 34.11 -11.08
CA PRO A 392 20.69 33.50 -10.83
C PRO A 392 20.72 32.03 -10.43
N GLU A 393 21.61 31.22 -11.01
CA GLU A 393 21.79 29.80 -10.66
C GLU A 393 22.31 29.59 -9.23
N VAL A 394 23.28 30.41 -8.81
CA VAL A 394 23.86 30.36 -7.45
C VAL A 394 22.84 30.85 -6.43
N ALA A 395 22.19 31.98 -6.73
CA ALA A 395 21.14 32.54 -5.87
C ALA A 395 19.96 31.57 -5.71
N ALA A 396 19.54 30.91 -6.80
CA ALA A 396 18.49 29.90 -6.77
C ALA A 396 18.89 28.69 -5.89
N ARG A 397 20.12 28.18 -6.05
CA ARG A 397 20.64 27.09 -5.21
C ARG A 397 20.59 27.45 -3.72
N ILE A 398 21.08 28.63 -3.35
CA ILE A 398 21.06 29.09 -1.95
C ILE A 398 19.62 29.18 -1.42
N LYS A 399 18.72 29.84 -2.16
CA LYS A 399 17.32 30.03 -1.74
C LYS A 399 16.58 28.69 -1.58
N TYR A 400 16.75 27.78 -2.53
CA TYR A 400 16.10 26.47 -2.50
C TYR A 400 16.63 25.57 -1.39
N SER A 401 17.96 25.51 -1.22
CA SER A 401 18.56 24.73 -0.13
C SER A 401 18.15 25.27 1.24
N LEU A 402 18.13 26.60 1.42
CA LEU A 402 17.66 27.21 2.67
C LEU A 402 16.17 26.90 2.94
N ALA A 403 15.31 27.08 1.93
CA ALA A 403 13.88 26.80 2.07
C ALA A 403 13.60 25.33 2.39
N PHE A 404 14.34 24.41 1.77
CA PHE A 404 14.27 22.98 2.07
C PHE A 404 14.66 22.68 3.52
N VAL A 405 15.82 23.17 3.97
CA VAL A 405 16.29 22.94 5.36
C VAL A 405 15.33 23.52 6.39
N LEU A 406 14.83 24.74 6.16
CA LEU A 406 13.83 25.35 7.03
C LEU A 406 12.53 24.55 7.05
N ALA A 407 12.06 24.08 5.89
CA ALA A 407 10.87 23.23 5.81
C ALA A 407 11.04 21.92 6.57
N VAL A 408 12.20 21.25 6.47
CA VAL A 408 12.51 20.04 7.27
C VAL A 408 12.47 20.37 8.77
N ALA A 409 13.15 21.45 9.19
CA ALA A 409 13.19 21.84 10.60
C ALA A 409 11.80 22.15 11.15
N VAL A 410 11.00 22.91 10.40
CA VAL A 410 9.59 23.22 10.76
C VAL A 410 8.76 21.95 10.82
N GLY A 411 8.86 21.07 9.81
CA GLY A 411 8.12 19.82 9.79
C GLY A 411 8.46 18.90 10.96
N LEU A 412 9.72 18.86 11.38
CA LEU A 412 10.13 18.14 12.59
C LEU A 412 9.58 18.80 13.86
N MET A 413 9.55 20.12 13.99
CA MET A 413 9.01 20.80 15.18
C MET A 413 7.53 20.47 15.46
N PHE A 414 6.75 20.24 14.41
CA PHE A 414 5.32 19.93 14.53
C PHE A 414 5.03 18.43 14.73
N TRP A 415 6.05 17.58 14.77
CA TRP A 415 5.83 16.16 15.02
C TRP A 415 5.59 15.92 16.52
N PRO A 416 4.50 15.22 16.91
CA PRO A 416 4.20 14.98 18.32
C PRO A 416 5.13 13.90 18.87
N PHE A 417 6.35 14.29 19.26
CA PHE A 417 7.35 13.35 19.77
C PHE A 417 6.89 12.62 21.03
N ASP A 418 5.97 13.22 21.77
CA ASP A 418 5.38 12.71 23.00
C ASP A 418 4.47 11.49 22.79
N ARG A 419 4.13 11.15 21.53
CA ARG A 419 3.36 9.96 21.13
C ARG A 419 4.16 8.98 20.27
N LEU A 420 5.50 9.04 20.31
CA LEU A 420 6.40 8.22 19.49
C LEU A 420 6.92 6.95 20.16
N GLU A 421 6.18 6.41 21.11
CA GLU A 421 6.39 5.01 21.44
C GLU A 421 5.71 4.20 20.33
N SER A 422 6.52 3.41 19.59
CA SER A 422 5.98 2.23 18.94
C SER A 422 5.20 1.51 20.02
N ARG A 423 3.87 1.46 19.91
CA ARG A 423 3.01 0.78 20.90
C ARG A 423 3.24 -0.74 20.93
N GLY A 424 4.34 -1.20 20.35
CA GLY A 424 4.61 -2.57 20.02
C GLY A 424 3.47 -3.13 19.18
N ILE A 425 3.48 -4.45 19.05
CA ILE A 425 2.25 -5.16 18.74
C ILE A 425 1.36 -4.99 20.00
N GLN A 426 0.08 -4.69 19.84
CA GLN A 426 -0.84 -4.61 20.99
C GLN A 426 -0.96 -5.99 21.65
N ASP A 427 -0.71 -6.09 22.96
CA ASP A 427 -0.98 -7.32 23.71
C ASP A 427 -2.48 -7.63 23.64
N THR A 428 -2.81 -8.86 23.26
CA THR A 428 -4.20 -9.32 23.14
C THR A 428 -4.38 -10.46 24.14
N PRO A 429 -4.57 -10.14 25.43
CA PRO A 429 -4.54 -11.16 26.47
C PRO A 429 -5.61 -12.23 26.26
N VAL A 430 -5.32 -13.47 26.61
CA VAL A 430 -6.32 -14.55 26.52
C VAL A 430 -7.23 -14.53 27.74
N VAL A 431 -8.50 -14.87 27.54
CA VAL A 431 -9.46 -15.08 28.63
C VAL A 431 -9.74 -16.57 28.80
N LYS A 432 -9.98 -16.98 30.04
CA LYS A 432 -10.37 -18.35 30.35
C LYS A 432 -11.64 -18.74 29.57
N ALA A 433 -11.60 -19.90 28.91
CA ALA A 433 -12.77 -20.51 28.27
C ALA A 433 -13.89 -20.73 29.30
N ARG A 434 -15.15 -20.51 28.89
CA ARG A 434 -16.31 -20.59 29.78
C ARG A 434 -17.08 -21.89 29.59
N GLY A 435 -17.45 -22.54 30.69
CA GLY A 435 -18.21 -23.80 30.71
C GLY A 435 -17.40 -24.97 31.26
N GLY A 436 -18.02 -26.16 31.32
CA GLY A 436 -17.40 -27.41 31.76
C GLY A 436 -17.43 -28.45 30.65
N GLU A 437 -18.60 -29.08 30.43
CA GLU A 437 -18.77 -30.09 29.37
C GLU A 437 -18.68 -29.55 27.95
N LYS A 438 -19.09 -28.29 27.77
CA LYS A 438 -18.95 -27.51 26.54
C LYS A 438 -18.18 -26.24 26.90
N LEU A 439 -17.05 -26.05 26.26
CA LEU A 439 -16.20 -24.89 26.42
C LEU A 439 -16.51 -23.90 25.31
N ILE A 440 -16.76 -22.65 25.68
CA ILE A 440 -16.86 -21.53 24.74
C ILE A 440 -15.48 -20.88 24.67
N ILE A 441 -14.87 -20.98 23.50
CA ILE A 441 -13.54 -20.45 23.23
C ILE A 441 -13.69 -19.20 22.36
N ASN A 442 -13.23 -18.07 22.88
CA ASN A 442 -13.14 -16.81 22.16
C ASN A 442 -11.67 -16.41 22.11
N GLY A 443 -10.89 -17.10 21.29
CA GLY A 443 -9.45 -16.85 21.21
C GLY A 443 -9.21 -15.38 20.89
N ASN A 444 -9.58 -14.93 19.71
CA ASN A 444 -9.21 -13.62 19.18
C ASN A 444 -10.12 -12.45 19.59
N ARG A 445 -11.01 -12.64 20.56
CA ARG A 445 -11.92 -11.59 21.09
C ARG A 445 -12.76 -10.88 20.02
N ASN A 446 -12.93 -11.49 18.85
CA ASN A 446 -13.68 -10.92 17.73
C ASN A 446 -15.14 -11.42 17.70
N PHE A 447 -15.57 -12.17 18.72
CA PHE A 447 -16.90 -12.79 18.84
C PHE A 447 -17.20 -13.90 17.82
N ASP A 448 -16.19 -14.40 17.12
CA ASP A 448 -16.25 -15.63 16.33
C ASP A 448 -15.94 -16.84 17.24
N LEU A 449 -16.98 -17.29 17.95
CA LEU A 449 -16.86 -18.24 19.04
C LEU A 449 -16.77 -19.69 18.55
N VAL A 450 -15.91 -20.48 19.19
CA VAL A 450 -15.87 -21.95 19.00
C VAL A 450 -16.57 -22.63 20.18
N LEU A 451 -17.56 -23.46 19.88
CA LEU A 451 -18.21 -24.33 20.87
C LEU A 451 -17.52 -25.70 20.91
N PHE A 452 -16.52 -25.83 21.76
CA PHE A 452 -15.82 -27.09 21.94
C PHE A 452 -16.57 -28.03 22.89
N LYS A 453 -17.13 -29.12 22.35
CA LYS A 453 -17.82 -30.16 23.13
C LYS A 453 -16.80 -31.09 23.80
N HIS A 454 -16.18 -30.61 24.88
CA HIS A 454 -15.09 -31.29 25.60
C HIS A 454 -15.46 -32.73 26.01
N LYS A 455 -16.64 -32.93 26.60
CA LYS A 455 -17.07 -34.25 27.07
C LYS A 455 -17.18 -35.28 25.93
N MET A 456 -17.68 -34.85 24.77
CA MET A 456 -17.77 -35.71 23.59
C MET A 456 -16.37 -36.16 23.13
N HIS A 457 -15.40 -35.25 23.14
CA HIS A 457 -14.03 -35.58 22.72
C HIS A 457 -13.39 -36.57 23.70
N GLU A 458 -13.57 -36.36 25.01
CA GLU A 458 -13.14 -37.32 26.03
C GLU A 458 -13.74 -38.71 25.75
N ASP A 459 -15.05 -38.81 25.59
CA ASP A 459 -15.74 -40.09 25.40
C ASP A 459 -15.35 -40.78 24.08
N THR A 460 -15.12 -40.00 23.02
CA THR A 460 -14.78 -40.52 21.69
C THR A 460 -13.31 -40.96 21.59
N LEU A 461 -12.41 -40.38 22.38
CA LEU A 461 -10.96 -40.60 22.28
C LEU A 461 -10.42 -41.62 23.29
N GLY A 462 -11.28 -42.25 24.09
CA GLY A 462 -10.91 -43.30 25.05
C GLY A 462 -11.12 -42.93 26.52
N GLY A 463 -12.01 -41.98 26.83
CA GLY A 463 -12.29 -41.53 28.19
C GLY A 463 -11.15 -40.71 28.78
N LYS A 464 -10.98 -40.76 30.10
CA LYS A 464 -10.02 -39.93 30.85
C LYS A 464 -8.55 -40.09 30.45
N GLU A 465 -8.18 -41.26 29.91
CA GLU A 465 -6.81 -41.50 29.43
C GLU A 465 -6.48 -40.69 28.17
N SER A 466 -7.49 -40.15 27.48
CA SER A 466 -7.32 -39.35 26.28
C SER A 466 -6.92 -37.90 26.54
N CYS A 467 -6.98 -37.41 27.78
CA CYS A 467 -6.68 -36.01 28.13
C CYS A 467 -5.28 -35.59 27.68
N VAL A 468 -4.30 -36.50 27.71
CA VAL A 468 -2.90 -36.25 27.31
C VAL A 468 -2.70 -35.96 25.81
N LYS A 469 -3.75 -36.15 25.00
CA LYS A 469 -3.75 -35.80 23.56
C LYS A 469 -3.92 -34.29 23.33
N CYS A 470 -4.49 -33.57 24.30
CA CYS A 470 -4.77 -32.14 24.21
C CYS A 470 -4.13 -31.35 25.36
N HIS A 471 -4.10 -31.92 26.56
CA HIS A 471 -3.42 -31.37 27.74
C HIS A 471 -2.01 -31.96 27.84
N HIS A 472 -1.00 -31.14 27.59
CA HIS A 472 0.38 -31.60 27.50
C HIS A 472 1.29 -31.08 28.61
N MET A 473 0.82 -30.08 29.35
CA MET A 473 1.54 -29.48 30.45
C MET A 473 0.54 -28.96 31.48
N ASN A 474 0.82 -29.20 32.76
CA ASN A 474 0.01 -28.73 33.87
C ASN A 474 0.81 -27.75 34.72
N ILE A 475 0.13 -26.85 35.42
CA ILE A 475 0.75 -26.09 36.51
C ILE A 475 1.08 -27.07 37.64
N PRO A 476 2.22 -26.92 38.33
CA PRO A 476 2.57 -27.77 39.47
C PRO A 476 1.44 -27.86 40.50
N GLY A 477 1.00 -29.09 40.81
CA GLY A 477 -0.08 -29.37 41.75
C GLY A 477 -1.49 -29.33 41.16
N ASP A 478 -1.64 -29.02 39.88
CA ASP A 478 -2.91 -29.06 39.15
C ASP A 478 -2.97 -30.30 38.22
N LYS A 479 -4.19 -30.69 37.84
CA LYS A 479 -4.46 -31.82 36.93
C LYS A 479 -5.18 -31.40 35.65
N GLU A 480 -5.74 -30.19 35.61
CA GLU A 480 -6.58 -29.72 34.50
C GLU A 480 -6.33 -28.22 34.22
N SER A 481 -5.07 -27.84 34.05
CA SER A 481 -4.72 -26.44 33.75
C SER A 481 -5.24 -26.03 32.38
N GLY A 482 -5.79 -24.81 32.31
CA GLY A 482 -6.34 -24.28 31.07
C GLY A 482 -5.26 -23.68 30.19
N CYS A 483 -5.34 -23.90 28.87
CA CYS A 483 -4.30 -23.46 27.93
C CYS A 483 -4.01 -21.95 28.02
N TRP A 484 -5.01 -21.13 28.33
CA TRP A 484 -4.89 -19.67 28.50
C TRP A 484 -3.85 -19.23 29.55
N GLN A 485 -3.47 -20.11 30.49
CA GLN A 485 -2.52 -19.79 31.55
C GLN A 485 -1.08 -19.74 31.03
N CYS A 486 -0.75 -20.61 30.06
CA CYS A 486 0.59 -20.69 29.46
C CYS A 486 0.63 -20.02 28.08
N HIS A 487 -0.49 -20.01 27.37
CA HIS A 487 -0.71 -19.31 26.10
C HIS A 487 -1.51 -18.04 26.38
N ALA A 488 -0.87 -17.08 27.04
CA ALA A 488 -1.54 -15.92 27.64
C ALA A 488 -1.81 -14.77 26.66
N ASP A 489 -1.29 -14.84 25.44
CA ASP A 489 -1.57 -13.91 24.35
C ASP A 489 -2.22 -14.63 23.16
N MET A 490 -3.29 -14.03 22.65
CA MET A 490 -3.44 -13.73 21.24
C MET A 490 -2.69 -14.58 20.21
N ASN A 491 -1.76 -13.83 19.62
CA ASN A 491 -1.07 -14.10 18.39
C ASN A 491 0.45 -14.07 18.62
N LYS A 492 0.88 -13.71 19.83
CA LYS A 492 2.29 -13.65 20.21
C LYS A 492 2.69 -14.87 20.99
N TYR A 493 3.98 -15.15 20.90
CA TYR A 493 4.63 -16.06 21.82
C TYR A 493 4.58 -15.50 23.25
N THR A 494 4.33 -16.38 24.22
CA THR A 494 4.32 -16.06 25.65
C THR A 494 5.38 -16.87 26.39
N ASP A 495 6.07 -16.20 27.31
CA ASP A 495 6.95 -16.89 28.26
C ASP A 495 6.09 -17.70 29.24
N ALA A 496 6.01 -19.01 29.01
CA ALA A 496 5.27 -19.93 29.86
C ALA A 496 6.04 -20.25 31.15
N PHE A 497 7.37 -20.08 31.17
CA PHE A 497 8.18 -20.24 32.37
C PHE A 497 7.98 -19.08 33.34
N ARG A 498 7.72 -17.87 32.83
CA ARG A 498 7.56 -16.64 33.63
C ARG A 498 8.79 -16.40 34.51
N HIS A 499 9.92 -16.14 33.88
CA HIS A 499 11.21 -16.01 34.58
C HIS A 499 11.17 -14.97 35.72
N ASP A 500 10.52 -13.82 35.48
CA ASP A 500 10.37 -12.75 36.48
C ASP A 500 9.58 -13.20 37.71
N TRP A 501 8.57 -14.07 37.52
CA TRP A 501 7.80 -14.60 38.64
C TRP A 501 8.65 -15.56 39.48
N HIS A 502 9.45 -16.42 38.85
CA HIS A 502 10.33 -17.34 39.55
C HIS A 502 11.45 -16.63 40.32
N ALA A 503 11.99 -15.54 39.77
CA ALA A 503 13.05 -14.74 40.40
C ALA A 503 12.52 -13.72 41.44
N SER A 504 11.24 -13.38 41.40
CA SER A 504 10.66 -12.36 42.28
C SER A 504 10.54 -12.85 43.74
N PRO A 505 10.86 -11.99 44.74
CA PRO A 505 10.61 -12.28 46.15
C PRO A 505 9.14 -12.56 46.49
N SER A 506 8.22 -12.04 45.67
CA SER A 506 6.77 -12.23 45.81
C SER A 506 6.22 -13.42 45.01
N GLY A 507 7.07 -14.10 44.25
CA GLY A 507 6.75 -15.29 43.46
C GLY A 507 7.53 -16.51 43.94
N GLY A 508 8.26 -17.16 43.04
CA GLY A 508 9.05 -18.37 43.35
C GLY A 508 10.24 -18.12 44.28
N ASN A 509 10.72 -16.88 44.38
CA ASN A 509 11.86 -16.45 45.18
C ASN A 509 13.09 -17.36 45.03
N LEU A 510 13.35 -17.79 43.79
CA LEU A 510 14.48 -18.65 43.45
C LEU A 510 15.70 -17.80 43.11
N GLY A 511 16.82 -18.10 43.78
CA GLY A 511 18.11 -17.53 43.40
C GLY A 511 18.58 -18.11 42.06
N CYS A 512 19.22 -17.30 41.21
CA CYS A 512 19.63 -17.69 39.86
C CYS A 512 20.48 -18.97 39.81
N VAL A 513 21.31 -19.21 40.83
CA VAL A 513 22.19 -20.39 40.93
C VAL A 513 21.44 -21.70 41.15
N LYS A 514 20.14 -21.65 41.49
CA LYS A 514 19.30 -22.85 41.59
C LYS A 514 18.82 -23.37 40.24
N CYS A 515 18.84 -22.51 39.21
CA CYS A 515 18.36 -22.85 37.87
C CYS A 515 19.49 -22.80 36.83
N HIS A 516 20.59 -22.10 37.13
CA HIS A 516 21.74 -21.97 36.25
C HIS A 516 23.01 -22.33 36.98
N GLU A 517 23.84 -23.16 36.36
CA GLU A 517 25.16 -23.46 36.88
C GLU A 517 26.03 -22.18 36.93
N PRO A 518 26.81 -21.96 38.00
CA PRO A 518 27.61 -20.74 38.18
C PRO A 518 28.62 -20.48 37.06
N ASP A 519 29.14 -21.54 36.43
CA ASP A 519 30.24 -21.49 35.47
C ASP A 519 29.79 -21.60 33.99
N GLN A 520 28.48 -21.61 33.75
CA GLN A 520 27.90 -21.67 32.40
C GLN A 520 27.20 -20.35 32.03
N PRO A 521 27.15 -19.99 30.73
CA PRO A 521 26.31 -18.89 30.29
C PRO A 521 24.85 -19.18 30.66
N LYS A 522 24.14 -18.21 31.24
CA LYS A 522 22.74 -18.36 31.67
C LYS A 522 21.80 -18.36 30.47
N MET A 523 21.56 -19.54 29.91
CA MET A 523 20.73 -19.76 28.72
C MET A 523 19.73 -20.89 29.00
N ALA A 524 18.64 -20.96 28.23
CA ALA A 524 17.64 -22.02 28.41
C ALA A 524 18.24 -23.43 28.23
N LEU A 525 19.21 -23.59 27.33
CA LEU A 525 19.91 -24.86 27.04
C LEU A 525 20.83 -25.35 28.19
N THR A 526 21.26 -24.44 29.07
CA THR A 526 22.20 -24.70 30.17
C THR A 526 21.52 -24.59 31.53
N ALA A 527 20.20 -24.41 31.55
CA ALA A 527 19.40 -24.36 32.76
C ALA A 527 19.01 -25.79 33.22
N SER A 528 18.78 -25.96 34.52
CA SER A 528 18.27 -27.20 35.10
C SER A 528 16.91 -27.58 34.51
N GLU A 529 16.67 -28.88 34.32
CA GLU A 529 15.38 -29.36 33.80
C GLU A 529 14.25 -29.08 34.81
N CYS A 530 13.11 -28.59 34.34
CA CYS A 530 11.99 -28.24 35.23
C CYS A 530 11.44 -29.45 36.01
N ASN A 531 11.58 -30.67 35.48
CA ASN A 531 11.13 -31.90 36.13
C ASN A 531 11.94 -32.24 37.40
N GLU A 532 13.12 -31.65 37.58
CA GLU A 532 13.89 -31.76 38.82
C GLU A 532 13.13 -31.15 40.00
N CYS A 533 12.34 -30.09 39.74
CA CYS A 533 11.53 -29.39 40.74
C CYS A 533 10.03 -29.72 40.64
N HIS A 534 9.53 -30.05 39.45
CA HIS A 534 8.10 -30.25 39.17
C HIS A 534 7.84 -31.63 38.56
N LYS A 535 7.69 -32.65 39.41
CA LYS A 535 7.58 -34.06 38.99
C LYS A 535 6.32 -34.40 38.18
N ASP A 536 5.26 -33.61 38.30
CA ASP A 536 3.95 -33.83 37.65
C ASP A 536 3.65 -32.80 36.54
N LEU A 537 4.67 -32.05 36.08
CA LEU A 537 4.51 -30.95 35.13
C LEU A 537 4.05 -31.41 33.75
N ILE A 538 4.66 -32.48 33.25
CA ILE A 538 4.33 -33.08 31.95
C ILE A 538 3.70 -34.45 32.21
N PRO A 539 2.41 -34.63 31.91
CA PRO A 539 1.74 -35.92 32.08
C PRO A 539 2.44 -37.03 31.27
N PRO A 540 2.61 -38.24 31.83
CA PRO A 540 3.15 -39.38 31.09
C PRO A 540 2.30 -39.67 29.84
N GLY A 541 2.95 -39.76 28.67
CA GLY A 541 2.27 -40.02 27.40
C GLY A 541 1.65 -38.80 26.71
N ALA A 542 1.99 -37.57 27.12
CA ALA A 542 1.63 -36.35 26.41
C ALA A 542 1.98 -36.43 24.91
N ALA A 543 0.99 -36.19 24.05
CA ALA A 543 1.17 -36.24 22.60
C ALA A 543 1.97 -35.05 22.07
N ILE A 544 1.83 -33.89 22.71
CA ILE A 544 2.56 -32.66 22.38
C ILE A 544 3.81 -32.61 23.26
N LYS A 545 4.98 -32.52 22.63
CA LYS A 545 6.27 -32.38 23.32
C LYS A 545 6.60 -30.90 23.49
N VAL A 546 6.96 -30.52 24.72
CA VAL A 546 7.41 -29.16 25.03
C VAL A 546 8.93 -29.13 24.87
N GLU A 547 9.42 -28.46 23.84
CA GLU A 547 10.86 -28.35 23.54
C GLU A 547 11.51 -27.13 24.21
N ASP A 548 10.77 -26.03 24.28
CA ASP A 548 11.13 -24.83 25.03
C ASP A 548 9.90 -24.27 25.77
N TYR A 549 10.13 -23.34 26.68
CA TYR A 549 9.08 -22.72 27.50
C TYR A 549 8.50 -21.45 26.88
N THR A 550 8.72 -21.26 25.58
CA THR A 550 8.10 -20.19 24.80
C THR A 550 6.85 -20.76 24.14
N ALA A 551 5.70 -20.51 24.76
CA ALA A 551 4.43 -20.98 24.24
C ALA A 551 4.03 -20.15 23.00
N PRO A 552 3.59 -20.77 21.89
CA PRO A 552 3.02 -20.03 20.76
C PRO A 552 1.74 -19.29 21.17
N GLY A 553 1.30 -18.35 20.33
CA GLY A 553 0.03 -17.65 20.53
C GLY A 553 -1.13 -18.63 20.64
N TYR A 554 -2.16 -18.27 21.41
CA TYR A 554 -3.28 -19.16 21.70
C TYR A 554 -4.02 -19.61 20.43
N VAL A 555 -4.15 -18.74 19.41
CA VAL A 555 -4.72 -19.13 18.10
C VAL A 555 -3.93 -20.28 17.48
N ASP A 556 -2.61 -20.13 17.42
CA ASP A 556 -1.73 -21.10 16.79
C ASP A 556 -1.70 -22.41 17.58
N ALA A 557 -1.72 -22.32 18.92
CA ALA A 557 -1.80 -23.48 19.79
C ALA A 557 -3.09 -24.29 19.58
N MET A 558 -4.25 -23.62 19.53
CA MET A 558 -5.55 -24.27 19.31
C MET A 558 -5.66 -24.86 17.91
N HIS A 559 -5.28 -24.10 16.86
CA HIS A 559 -5.32 -24.62 15.50
C HIS A 559 -4.31 -25.76 15.29
N GLY A 560 -3.09 -25.63 15.82
CA GLY A 560 -2.06 -26.66 15.73
C GLY A 560 -2.53 -27.99 16.34
N SER A 561 -3.21 -27.95 17.49
CA SER A 561 -3.74 -29.17 18.13
C SER A 561 -4.98 -29.72 17.42
N CYS A 562 -5.97 -28.87 17.14
CA CYS A 562 -7.27 -29.33 16.63
C CYS A 562 -7.24 -29.68 15.14
N VAL A 563 -6.65 -28.83 14.29
CA VAL A 563 -6.70 -28.99 12.83
C VAL A 563 -5.90 -30.22 12.39
N GLU A 564 -4.71 -30.44 12.95
CA GLU A 564 -3.89 -31.60 12.61
C GLU A 564 -4.59 -32.91 13.05
N CYS A 565 -5.12 -32.96 14.28
CA CYS A 565 -5.92 -34.09 14.74
C CYS A 565 -7.14 -34.34 13.84
N HIS A 566 -7.86 -33.28 13.44
CA HIS A 566 -9.01 -33.40 12.56
C HIS A 566 -8.63 -33.84 11.14
N LYS A 567 -7.46 -33.48 10.62
CA LYS A 567 -6.96 -34.00 9.33
C LYS A 567 -6.71 -35.50 9.41
N GLU A 568 -6.07 -35.97 10.47
CA GLU A 568 -5.84 -37.41 10.68
C GLU A 568 -7.17 -38.17 10.80
N LYS A 569 -8.13 -37.63 11.57
CA LYS A 569 -9.46 -38.24 11.73
C LYS A 569 -10.33 -38.14 10.49
N ALA A 570 -10.16 -37.11 9.66
CA ALA A 570 -10.90 -36.97 8.41
C ALA A 570 -10.66 -38.15 7.48
N ALA A 571 -9.41 -38.61 7.38
CA ALA A 571 -9.04 -39.78 6.61
C ALA A 571 -9.58 -41.09 7.23
N ALA A 572 -9.50 -41.21 8.56
CA ALA A 572 -9.96 -42.41 9.26
C ALA A 572 -11.49 -42.57 9.30
N LEU A 573 -12.24 -41.47 9.24
CA LEU A 573 -13.70 -41.44 9.40
C LEU A 573 -14.46 -41.14 8.09
N ASP A 574 -13.76 -41.05 6.96
CA ASP A 574 -14.32 -40.63 5.67
C ASP A 574 -15.09 -39.29 5.73
N LYS A 575 -14.51 -38.32 6.44
CA LYS A 575 -15.09 -36.97 6.66
C LYS A 575 -14.13 -35.89 6.18
N PRO A 576 -14.01 -35.65 4.86
CA PRO A 576 -12.99 -34.74 4.31
C PRO A 576 -13.17 -33.26 4.73
N LYS A 577 -14.36 -32.88 5.20
CA LYS A 577 -14.65 -31.51 5.68
C LYS A 577 -14.29 -31.27 7.15
N LEU A 578 -13.94 -32.31 7.90
CA LEU A 578 -13.66 -32.21 9.34
C LEU A 578 -12.58 -31.19 9.74
N PRO A 579 -11.50 -30.95 8.96
CA PRO A 579 -10.48 -29.97 9.31
C PRO A 579 -10.78 -28.55 8.77
N GLN A 580 -11.93 -28.33 8.12
CA GLN A 580 -12.28 -27.01 7.58
C GLN A 580 -12.70 -26.05 8.70
N CYS A 581 -12.36 -24.77 8.55
CA CYS A 581 -12.67 -23.72 9.54
C CYS A 581 -14.15 -23.67 9.90
N THR A 582 -15.04 -23.81 8.92
CA THR A 582 -16.51 -23.78 9.10
C THR A 582 -17.05 -24.92 9.96
N THR A 583 -16.32 -26.02 10.10
CA THR A 583 -16.71 -27.12 10.99
C THR A 583 -16.51 -26.75 12.46
N CYS A 584 -15.53 -25.89 12.75
CA CYS A 584 -15.23 -25.41 14.09
C CYS A 584 -15.92 -24.06 14.39
N HIS A 585 -16.08 -23.23 13.36
CA HIS A 585 -16.65 -21.87 13.38
C HIS A 585 -17.99 -21.83 12.62
N ASP A 586 -19.03 -22.40 13.21
CA ASP A 586 -20.38 -22.38 12.66
C ASP A 586 -21.05 -21.02 12.97
N GLN A 587 -21.31 -20.23 11.93
CA GLN A 587 -21.87 -18.88 12.06
C GLN A 587 -23.23 -18.84 12.75
N GLU A 588 -24.12 -19.81 12.46
CA GLU A 588 -25.45 -19.85 13.08
C GLU A 588 -25.34 -20.11 14.59
N VAL A 589 -24.40 -20.98 14.96
CA VAL A 589 -24.11 -21.29 16.37
C VAL A 589 -23.48 -20.09 17.07
N SER A 590 -22.48 -19.44 16.46
CA SER A 590 -21.82 -18.25 17.00
C SER A 590 -22.82 -17.11 17.26
N ASP A 591 -23.69 -16.81 16.31
CA ASP A 591 -24.70 -15.75 16.45
C ASP A 591 -25.69 -16.03 17.59
N SER A 592 -26.16 -17.27 17.70
CA SER A 592 -27.07 -17.68 18.78
C SER A 592 -26.43 -17.54 20.17
N ILE A 593 -25.14 -17.88 20.29
CA ILE A 593 -24.40 -17.76 21.55
C ILE A 593 -24.12 -16.29 21.86
N ASN A 594 -23.76 -15.49 20.86
CA ASN A 594 -23.52 -14.05 21.00
C ASN A 594 -24.78 -13.33 21.51
N GLN A 595 -25.95 -13.64 20.94
CA GLN A 595 -27.24 -13.10 21.40
C GLN A 595 -27.56 -13.54 22.84
N ALA A 596 -27.32 -14.80 23.19
CA ALA A 596 -27.57 -15.31 24.55
C ALA A 596 -26.63 -14.68 25.60
N ILE A 597 -25.38 -14.38 25.24
CA ILE A 597 -24.42 -13.67 26.10
C ILE A 597 -24.87 -12.21 26.27
N ALA A 598 -25.24 -11.52 25.19
CA ALA A 598 -25.74 -10.15 25.23
C ALA A 598 -26.97 -10.03 26.16
N ALA A 599 -27.96 -10.90 25.99
CA ALA A 599 -29.18 -10.93 26.81
C ALA A 599 -28.90 -11.20 28.31
N LYS A 600 -27.82 -11.92 28.64
CA LYS A 600 -27.44 -12.22 30.04
C LYS A 600 -26.69 -11.08 30.72
N HIS A 601 -26.16 -10.13 29.95
CA HIS A 601 -25.34 -9.02 30.44
C HIS A 601 -26.01 -7.64 30.33
N GLU A 602 -27.20 -7.54 29.73
CA GLU A 602 -28.09 -6.39 29.89
C GLU A 602 -28.41 -6.16 31.38
N GLY A 603 -27.71 -5.20 32.01
CA GLY A 603 -28.03 -4.70 33.35
C GLY A 603 -27.05 -5.03 34.50
N ARG A 604 -25.89 -5.66 34.27
CA ARG A 604 -24.87 -5.86 35.32
C ARG A 604 -23.48 -5.39 34.90
N LYS A 605 -23.07 -4.21 35.41
CA LYS A 605 -21.66 -3.78 35.48
C LYS A 605 -20.91 -4.70 36.44
N SER A 606 -20.33 -5.78 35.93
CA SER A 606 -19.39 -6.61 36.67
C SER A 606 -18.01 -5.92 36.67
N PRO A 607 -17.32 -5.76 37.82
CA PRO A 607 -16.00 -5.14 37.88
C PRO A 607 -14.88 -5.93 37.20
N TRP A 608 -15.18 -7.09 36.58
CA TRP A 608 -14.19 -8.01 35.99
C TRP A 608 -14.40 -8.29 34.50
N VAL A 609 -15.37 -7.63 33.85
CA VAL A 609 -15.58 -7.75 32.40
C VAL A 609 -15.88 -6.36 31.83
N THR A 610 -14.85 -5.70 31.31
CA THR A 610 -14.99 -4.57 30.40
C THR A 610 -15.44 -5.11 29.03
N MET A 611 -16.67 -4.80 28.61
CA MET A 611 -16.95 -4.70 27.19
C MET A 611 -16.29 -3.41 26.70
N PRO A 612 -15.62 -3.37 25.54
CA PRO A 612 -15.20 -2.11 24.95
C PRO A 612 -16.45 -1.25 24.76
N GLU A 613 -16.49 -0.12 25.44
CA GLU A 613 -17.52 0.90 25.24
C GLU A 613 -17.49 1.28 23.76
N ILE A 614 -18.60 1.06 23.07
CA ILE A 614 -18.95 1.88 21.92
C ILE A 614 -19.15 3.27 22.54
N GLU A 615 -18.23 4.19 22.29
CA GLU A 615 -18.38 5.59 22.68
C GLU A 615 -19.69 6.12 22.05
N GLU A 616 -20.77 6.20 22.84
CA GLU A 616 -21.93 7.01 22.51
C GLU A 616 -21.62 8.48 22.83
N ASN A 617 -20.99 9.17 21.87
CA ASN A 617 -21.32 10.51 21.33
C ASN A 617 -20.13 11.16 20.63
#